data_AF-A0AAV0WUL4-F1
#
_entry.id   AF-A0AAV0WUL4-F1
#
_cell.length_a   1.000
_cell.length_b   1.000
_cell.length_c   1.000
_cell.angle_alpha   90.00
_cell.angle_beta   90.00
_cell.angle_gamma   90.00
#
_symmetry.space_group_name_H-M   'P 1'
#
loop_
_entity.id
_entity.type
_entity.pdbx_description
1 polymer ?
#
loop_
_entity_poly.entity_id
_entity_poly.type
_entity_poly.pdbx_seq_one_letter_code
_entity_poly.pdbx_strand_id
1 'polypeptide(L)'
;MSSFHPDALDCFLCADEMSIKQHLFYNVSKDEIIGFNQSNSFRTYEPAKFALVLMIRGIKYNWKQPIAYYLVSNSCSGPDLNAIIFSTIRRLRNIKLNVKCLITDQGSNFIRF
;
A
#
# COMPACT_ATOMS: atom_id res chain seq x y z
N MET A 1 22.63 -9.04 16.99
CA MET A 1 21.53 -8.85 16.01
C MET A 1 20.68 -10.10 16.04
N SER A 2 19.47 -10.05 16.59
CA SER A 2 18.56 -11.20 16.54
C SER A 2 18.05 -11.36 15.12
N SER A 3 18.66 -12.25 14.34
CA SER A 3 18.09 -12.68 13.06
C SER A 3 16.74 -13.31 13.36
N PHE A 4 15.68 -12.82 12.71
CA PHE A 4 14.41 -13.51 12.68
C PHE A 4 14.63 -14.99 12.37
N HIS A 5 13.92 -15.88 13.06
CA HIS A 5 13.87 -17.28 12.65
C HIS A 5 13.42 -17.32 11.17
N PRO A 6 13.99 -18.17 10.29
CA PRO A 6 13.67 -18.16 8.86
C PRO A 6 12.16 -18.16 8.57
N ASP A 7 11.39 -18.95 9.33
CA ASP A 7 9.93 -19.03 9.21
C ASP A 7 9.18 -17.72 9.56
N ALA A 8 9.82 -16.78 10.25
CA ALA A 8 9.23 -15.47 10.55
C ALA A 8 9.28 -14.51 9.37
N LEU A 9 10.03 -14.85 8.31
CA LEU A 9 10.10 -14.09 7.06
C LEU A 9 8.91 -14.36 6.12
N ASP A 10 8.14 -15.42 6.39
CA ASP A 10 6.93 -15.75 5.65
C ASP A 10 5.76 -14.86 6.12
N CYS A 11 5.20 -14.10 5.17
CA CYS A 11 4.15 -13.12 5.42
C CYS A 11 3.06 -13.16 4.35
N PHE A 12 1.92 -12.53 4.66
CA PHE A 12 0.91 -12.16 3.68
C PHE A 12 0.86 -10.65 3.51
N LEU A 13 0.49 -10.23 2.30
CA LEU A 13 0.28 -8.83 1.95
C LEU A 13 -1.22 -8.54 2.03
N CYS A 14 -1.62 -7.55 2.81
CA CYS A 14 -2.96 -7.00 2.83
C CYS A 14 -2.98 -5.69 2.04
N ALA A 15 -4.03 -5.50 1.24
CA ALA A 15 -4.33 -4.23 0.59
C ALA A 15 -5.79 -3.88 0.85
N ASP A 16 -6.05 -2.65 1.28
CA ASP A 16 -7.40 -2.16 1.54
C ASP A 16 -7.49 -0.64 1.27
N GLU A 17 -8.67 -0.17 0.89
CA GLU A 17 -8.96 1.25 0.67
C GLU A 17 -9.83 1.77 1.81
N MET A 18 -9.35 2.79 2.53
CA MET A 18 -10.15 3.47 3.55
C MET A 18 -10.59 4.87 3.08
N SER A 19 -11.82 5.26 3.40
CA SER A 19 -12.27 6.63 3.19
C SER A 19 -11.59 7.60 4.15
N ILE A 20 -11.23 8.77 3.64
CA ILE A 20 -10.60 9.85 4.41
C ILE A 20 -11.35 11.16 4.18
N LYS A 21 -11.26 12.07 5.15
CA LYS A 21 -11.77 13.43 4.96
C LYS A 21 -10.87 14.15 3.97
N GLN A 22 -11.46 14.69 2.91
CA GLN A 22 -10.75 15.52 1.94
C GLN A 22 -10.13 16.72 2.65
N HIS A 23 -8.81 16.87 2.52
CA HIS A 23 -8.08 17.98 3.10
C HIS A 23 -6.77 18.17 2.34
N LEU A 24 -6.42 19.42 2.07
CA LEU A 24 -5.12 19.80 1.53
C LEU A 24 -4.34 20.52 2.61
N PHE A 25 -3.11 20.07 2.84
CA PHE A 25 -2.23 20.61 3.85
C PHE A 25 -0.87 20.92 3.21
N TYR A 26 -0.40 22.16 3.35
CA TYR A 26 0.94 22.53 2.92
C TYR A 26 1.96 22.15 3.99
N ASN A 27 2.82 21.19 3.67
CA ASN A 27 3.92 20.76 4.52
C ASN A 27 5.15 21.62 4.23
N VAL A 28 5.39 22.62 5.09
CA VAL A 28 6.53 23.55 4.99
C VAL A 28 7.87 22.82 4.94
N SER A 29 8.04 21.76 5.73
CA SER A 29 9.33 21.04 5.81
C SER A 29 9.70 20.32 4.51
N LYS A 30 8.70 19.94 3.71
CA LYS A 30 8.86 19.22 2.45
C LYS A 30 8.60 20.09 1.22
N ASP A 31 8.21 21.35 1.44
CA ASP A 31 7.74 22.26 0.40
C ASP A 31 6.72 21.60 -0.56
N GLU A 32 5.73 20.91 0.02
CA GLU A 32 4.72 20.19 -0.78
C GLU A 32 3.32 20.30 -0.19
N ILE A 33 2.32 20.33 -1.07
CA ILE A 33 0.92 20.16 -0.67
C ILE A 33 0.58 18.67 -0.62
N ILE A 34 0.22 18.21 0.57
CA ILE A 34 -0.25 16.85 0.88
C ILE A 34 -1.77 16.82 0.75
N GLY A 35 -2.31 15.69 0.27
CA GLY A 35 -3.77 15.46 0.17
C GLY A 35 -4.30 15.42 -1.26
N PHE A 36 -3.42 15.59 -2.25
CA PHE A 36 -3.76 15.37 -3.65
C PHE A 36 -3.78 13.89 -4.03
N ASN A 37 -4.54 13.58 -5.08
CA ASN A 37 -4.57 12.28 -5.73
C ASN A 37 -3.20 11.96 -6.33
N GLN A 38 -2.57 10.90 -5.83
CA GLN A 38 -1.20 10.54 -6.17
C GLN A 38 -0.96 9.04 -6.00
N SER A 39 -0.34 8.45 -7.02
CA SER A 39 0.20 7.10 -7.02
C SER A 39 1.71 7.13 -7.35
N ASN A 40 2.30 5.97 -7.69
CA ASN A 40 3.66 5.92 -8.25
C ASN A 40 3.74 6.46 -9.68
N SER A 41 2.64 6.42 -10.44
CA SER A 41 2.60 6.71 -11.87
C SER A 41 2.06 8.10 -12.20
N PHE A 42 1.27 8.71 -11.30
CA PHE A 42 0.62 9.98 -11.56
C PHE A 42 0.44 10.83 -10.29
N ARG A 43 0.23 12.13 -10.51
CA ARG A 43 -0.27 13.09 -9.52
C ARG A 43 -1.27 14.02 -10.22
N THR A 44 -2.47 14.16 -9.68
CA THR A 44 -3.48 15.13 -10.15
C THR A 44 -3.84 16.10 -9.04
N TYR A 45 -4.41 17.25 -9.38
CA TYR A 45 -4.77 18.29 -8.41
C TYR A 45 -6.11 18.04 -7.70
N GLU A 46 -6.67 16.85 -7.82
CA GLU A 46 -7.93 16.49 -7.16
C GLU A 46 -7.65 16.11 -5.69
N PRO A 47 -8.44 16.59 -4.72
CA PRO A 47 -8.32 16.15 -3.33
C PRO A 47 -8.65 14.66 -3.19
N ALA A 48 -7.77 13.92 -2.51
CA ALA A 48 -7.94 12.51 -2.23
C ALA A 48 -9.14 12.27 -1.30
N LYS A 49 -9.92 11.23 -1.63
CA LYS A 49 -11.09 10.77 -0.85
C LYS A 49 -10.82 9.45 -0.15
N PHE A 50 -9.84 8.70 -0.63
CA PHE A 50 -9.47 7.40 -0.08
C PHE A 50 -7.95 7.31 0.09
N ALA A 51 -7.53 6.40 0.97
CA ALA A 51 -6.16 5.97 1.11
C ALA A 51 -6.10 4.46 0.88
N LEU A 52 -5.40 4.04 -0.18
CA LEU A 52 -5.02 2.65 -0.39
C LEU A 52 -3.82 2.35 0.51
N VAL A 53 -3.95 1.40 1.43
CA VAL A 53 -2.88 1.02 2.36
C VAL A 53 -2.45 -0.41 2.12
N LEU A 54 -1.14 -0.62 2.08
CA LEU A 54 -0.52 -1.93 2.00
C LEU A 54 0.14 -2.26 3.34
N MET A 55 -0.19 -3.42 3.89
CA MET A 55 0.33 -3.91 5.16
C MET A 55 0.82 -5.35 5.00
N ILE A 56 1.98 -5.67 5.56
CA ILE A 56 2.44 -7.06 5.67
C ILE A 56 2.18 -7.58 7.06
N ARG A 57 1.89 -8.88 7.16
CA ARG A 57 1.69 -9.57 8.44
C ARG A 57 2.32 -10.95 8.42
N GLY A 58 3.05 -11.27 9.48
CA GLY A 58 3.68 -12.57 9.66
C GLY A 58 2.63 -13.68 9.73
N ILE A 59 2.95 -14.82 9.11
CA ILE A 59 2.06 -16.00 9.12
C ILE A 59 2.23 -16.77 10.42
N LYS A 60 3.47 -17.15 10.75
CA LYS A 60 3.78 -17.98 11.92
C LYS A 60 3.96 -17.16 13.21
N TYR A 61 4.36 -15.90 13.06
CA TYR A 61 4.66 -15.02 14.19
C TYR A 61 3.78 -13.77 14.14
N ASN A 62 3.37 -13.28 15.31
CA ASN A 62 2.49 -12.13 15.43
C ASN A 62 3.25 -10.82 15.26
N TRP A 63 3.51 -10.43 14.02
CA TRP A 63 4.03 -9.13 13.66
C TRP A 63 3.28 -8.57 12.45
N LYS A 64 3.15 -7.25 12.38
CA LYS A 64 2.53 -6.54 11.26
C LYS A 64 3.20 -5.20 11.05
N GLN A 65 3.25 -4.74 9.81
CA GLN A 65 3.84 -3.45 9.47
C GLN A 65 3.10 -2.83 8.26
N PRO A 66 2.58 -1.60 8.37
CA PRO A 66 2.16 -0.83 7.19
C PRO A 66 3.42 -0.45 6.40
N ILE A 67 3.41 -0.69 5.09
CA ILE A 67 4.60 -0.54 4.23
C ILE A 67 4.43 0.49 3.12
N ALA A 68 3.19 0.81 2.75
CA ALA A 68 2.91 1.85 1.77
C ALA A 68 1.49 2.40 1.96
N TYR A 69 1.30 3.64 1.53
CA TYR A 69 -0.01 4.23 1.33
C TYR A 69 -0.02 5.07 0.05
N TYR A 70 -1.19 5.16 -0.58
CA TYR A 70 -1.43 5.97 -1.77
C TYR A 70 -2.73 6.74 -1.58
N LEU A 71 -2.70 8.04 -1.84
CA LEU A 71 -3.85 8.92 -1.69
C LEU A 71 -4.59 8.98 -3.02
N VAL A 72 -5.86 8.59 -3.06
CA VAL A 72 -6.61 8.48 -4.32
C VAL A 72 -7.93 9.26 -4.27
N SER A 73 -8.25 10.01 -5.33
CA SER A 73 -9.50 10.80 -5.41
C SER A 73 -10.72 9.93 -5.73
N ASN A 74 -10.50 8.87 -6.50
CA ASN A 74 -11.45 7.79 -6.79
C ASN A 74 -10.79 6.46 -6.40
N SER A 75 -11.32 5.32 -6.84
CA SER A 75 -10.62 4.04 -6.65
C SER A 75 -9.32 3.99 -7.47
N CYS A 76 -8.33 3.25 -6.98
CA CYS A 76 -7.14 2.95 -7.76
C CYS A 76 -7.55 2.15 -9.03
N SER A 77 -7.02 2.52 -10.19
CA SER A 77 -7.30 1.79 -11.43
C SER A 77 -6.71 0.37 -11.33
N GLY A 78 -7.34 -0.62 -11.99
CA GLY A 78 -6.82 -2.00 -12.02
C GLY A 78 -5.33 -2.08 -12.43
N PRO A 79 -4.91 -1.41 -13.53
CA PRO A 79 -3.51 -1.36 -13.93
C PRO A 79 -2.57 -0.72 -12.90
N ASP A 80 -2.97 0.39 -12.27
CA ASP A 80 -2.14 1.05 -11.25
C ASP A 80 -2.02 0.19 -9.99
N LEU A 81 -3.14 -0.41 -9.56
CA LEU A 81 -3.18 -1.34 -8.44
C LEU A 81 -2.28 -2.55 -8.69
N ASN A 82 -2.31 -3.09 -9.91
CA ASN A 82 -1.43 -4.17 -10.34
C ASN A 82 0.05 -3.78 -10.23
N ALA A 83 0.42 -2.63 -10.79
CA ALA A 83 1.77 -2.10 -10.71
C ALA A 83 2.23 -1.88 -9.25
N ILE A 84 1.37 -1.33 -8.39
CA ILE A 84 1.63 -1.13 -6.96
C ILE A 84 1.87 -2.46 -6.23
N ILE A 85 1.00 -3.44 -6.41
CA ILE A 85 1.10 -4.74 -5.73
C ILE A 85 2.37 -5.47 -6.15
N PHE A 86 2.62 -5.63 -7.45
CA PHE A 86 3.78 -6.38 -7.94
C PHE A 86 5.11 -5.67 -7.67
N SER A 87 5.15 -4.34 -7.73
CA SER A 87 6.34 -3.58 -7.33
C SER A 87 6.64 -3.74 -5.83
N THR A 88 5.59 -3.78 -5.00
CA THR A 88 5.71 -4.02 -3.55
C THR A 88 6.25 -5.42 -3.27
N ILE A 89 5.68 -6.46 -3.89
CA ILE A 89 6.15 -7.85 -3.75
C ILE A 89 7.63 -7.98 -4.16
N ARG A 90 8.04 -7.35 -5.27
CA ARG A 90 9.45 -7.33 -5.70
C ARG A 90 10.37 -6.69 -4.66
N ARG A 91 9.97 -5.55 -4.08
CA ARG A 91 10.73 -4.86 -3.03
C ARG A 91 10.85 -5.69 -1.76
N LEU A 92 9.76 -6.35 -1.34
CA LEU A 92 9.75 -7.25 -0.17
C LEU A 92 10.67 -8.46 -0.38
N ARG A 93 10.66 -9.05 -1.58
CA ARG A 93 11.58 -10.14 -1.93
C ARG A 93 13.05 -9.72 -1.85
N ASN A 94 13.38 -8.51 -2.27
CA ASN A 94 14.76 -7.99 -2.21
C ASN A 94 15.29 -7.88 -0.77
N ILE A 95 14.41 -7.70 0.22
CA ILE A 95 14.75 -7.70 1.65
C ILE A 95 14.49 -9.06 2.33
N LYS A 96 14.32 -10.13 1.54
CA LYS A 96 14.13 -11.52 2.00
C LYS A 96 12.82 -11.79 2.74
N LEU A 97 11.80 -10.96 2.55
CA LEU A 97 10.43 -11.27 3.01
C LEU A 97 9.69 -12.05 1.93
N ASN A 98 9.06 -13.16 2.34
CA ASN A 98 8.42 -14.10 1.45
C ASN A 98 6.90 -13.91 1.51
N VAL A 99 6.35 -13.15 0.57
CA VAL A 99 4.90 -12.98 0.43
C VAL A 99 4.29 -14.28 -0.12
N LYS A 100 3.46 -14.95 0.69
CA LYS A 100 2.80 -16.22 0.32
C LYS A 100 1.41 -16.02 -0.28
N CYS A 101 0.71 -14.96 0.12
CA CYS A 101 -0.59 -14.62 -0.41
C CYS A 101 -0.86 -13.12 -0.32
N LEU A 102 -1.80 -12.67 -1.16
CA LEU A 102 -2.40 -11.35 -1.14
C LEU A 102 -3.81 -11.48 -0.55
N ILE A 103 -4.17 -10.59 0.36
CA ILE A 103 -5.50 -10.49 0.97
C ILE A 103 -6.05 -9.10 0.65
N THR A 104 -7.26 -9.05 0.09
CA THR A 104 -7.96 -7.81 -0.25
C THR A 104 -9.41 -7.92 0.19
N ASP A 105 -10.14 -6.81 0.17
CA ASP A 105 -11.60 -6.84 0.22
C ASP A 105 -12.19 -7.26 -1.15
N GLN A 106 -13.52 -7.16 -1.27
CA GLN A 106 -14.24 -7.46 -2.52
C GLN A 106 -14.55 -6.19 -3.33
N GLY A 107 -13.72 -5.14 -3.20
CA GLY A 107 -13.83 -3.93 -3.99
C GLY A 107 -13.75 -4.22 -5.50
N SER A 108 -14.48 -3.43 -6.30
CA SER A 108 -14.56 -3.62 -7.76
C SER A 108 -13.20 -3.44 -8.47
N ASN A 109 -12.32 -2.64 -7.88
CA ASN A 109 -10.91 -2.48 -8.26
C ASN A 109 -10.11 -3.78 -8.09
N PHE A 110 -10.33 -4.53 -7.01
CA PHE A 110 -9.61 -5.79 -6.73
C PHE A 110 -10.10 -6.98 -7.55
N ILE A 111 -11.37 -6.98 -7.97
CA ILE A 111 -11.93 -8.04 -8.85
C ILE A 111 -11.29 -8.00 -10.26
N ARG A 112 -10.82 -6.84 -10.70
CA ARG A 112 -10.34 -6.60 -12.07
C ARG A 112 -8.81 -6.40 -12.16
N PHE A 113 -8.07 -6.77 -11.12
CA PHE A 113 -6.62 -6.57 -11.00
C PHE A 113 -5.79 -7.64 -11.74
#